data_AF-A0A9P4D8V3-F1
#
_entry.id   AF-A0A9P4D8V3-F1
#
_cell.length_a   1.000
_cell.length_b   1.000
_cell.length_c   1.000
_cell.angle_alpha   90.00
_cell.angle_beta   90.00
_cell.angle_gamma   90.00
#
_symmetry.space_group_name_H-M   'P 1'
#
loop_
_entity.id
_entity.type
_entity.pdbx_description
1 polymer ?
#
loop_
_entity_poly.entity_id
_entity_poly.type
_entity_poly.pdbx_seq_one_letter_code
_entity_poly.pdbx_strand_id
1 'polypeptide(L)'
;MKICKKLLTMGISLLLVISAFPIVSNGLSSIDNINGKDKYETSAIIADRQNYTKAILINVDNSLADGLSASGLAGVENAPILLTKKDDIPDSTLKRLNNVKKVYIIGGNNSIGSKVDNLLKKKHIEVERIEGKDRLSTSYKVSDKVLELKGTSGNILVANGFKGEADAISAASVAFKNAIPVLLTNGSDMPELKIKGDKIFAFGSTNTMSNQLVEKLGATRLGGIDRYETNKKIVQQFYGDAKEFYVASGSDLVYPLIGSTLAKSKPIVLVGNGSNKSILKGATKITSIGNIEASIVTQCLNVTNNIGDTNTGVVKTNTNKEYPIKGMLAKLGLNTTGKIGWDLNYGGNGNGVELRADGKYYYINRGNTALGAYAAALAGEKYHSLDFGDLDPIEVIADKEEISYEKAQKEIVVIRNFLNSFDWQNASDLEKATRAGKLVTEADYVMGNYNIYTNLLEKKSVCEGFAKSFYVLTRLMGMDSLYQEDGNLNHAWNYVKIDGKWYEFDGTEAGSYKNLGIKVEFNSSKLEEATKQMPKYYDAKALSVLGFNQ
;
A
#
# COMPACT_ATOMS: atom_id res chain seq x y z
N MET A 1 -81.52 18.22 -5.21
CA MET A 1 -80.93 16.88 -5.44
C MET A 1 -79.67 16.74 -4.59
N LYS A 2 -79.50 15.56 -3.98
CA LYS A 2 -78.43 15.05 -3.09
C LYS A 2 -77.01 15.57 -3.40
N ILE A 3 -76.25 16.09 -2.42
CA ILE A 3 -75.28 15.45 -1.48
C ILE A 3 -73.99 14.90 -2.14
N CYS A 4 -72.82 15.45 -1.74
CA CYS A 4 -71.64 14.76 -1.13
C CYS A 4 -70.41 15.70 -1.18
N LYS A 5 -69.94 16.36 -0.11
CA LYS A 5 -69.09 15.88 1.02
C LYS A 5 -67.83 15.09 0.62
N LYS A 6 -66.65 15.72 0.73
CA LYS A 6 -65.39 15.27 1.39
C LYS A 6 -64.31 16.38 1.17
N LEU A 7 -64.04 17.26 2.14
CA LEU A 7 -63.23 17.16 3.38
C LEU A 7 -61.71 17.32 3.18
N LEU A 8 -61.18 18.35 3.87
CA LEU A 8 -59.86 18.53 4.52
C LEU A 8 -58.61 18.56 3.60
N THR A 9 -57.63 19.46 3.73
CA THR A 9 -57.03 20.03 4.96
C THR A 9 -56.12 21.23 4.63
N MET A 10 -55.92 22.07 5.64
CA MET A 10 -55.07 23.27 5.76
C MET A 10 -53.68 23.21 5.09
N GLY A 11 -53.31 24.28 4.36
CA GLY A 11 -51.93 24.62 4.02
C GLY A 11 -51.49 25.87 4.77
N ILE A 12 -50.82 25.71 5.91
CA ILE A 12 -50.10 26.78 6.60
C ILE A 12 -48.73 26.88 5.93
N SER A 13 -48.54 27.87 5.05
CA SER A 13 -47.24 28.21 4.48
C SER A 13 -46.47 29.10 5.45
N LEU A 14 -45.69 28.48 6.33
CA LEU A 14 -44.69 29.13 7.16
C LEU A 14 -43.44 29.40 6.29
N LEU A 15 -43.24 30.65 5.88
CA LEU A 15 -42.04 31.12 5.19
C LEU A 15 -40.84 31.07 6.16
N LEU A 16 -40.00 30.05 6.02
CA LEU A 16 -38.67 29.98 6.63
C LEU A 16 -37.71 30.86 5.82
N VAL A 17 -37.31 31.97 6.44
CA VAL A 17 -36.17 32.79 6.00
C VAL A 17 -34.91 31.95 6.19
N ILE A 18 -34.40 31.37 5.11
CA ILE A 18 -33.07 30.75 5.08
C ILE A 18 -32.06 31.88 4.95
N SER A 19 -31.49 32.30 6.08
CA SER A 19 -30.27 33.11 6.07
C SER A 19 -29.14 32.25 5.51
N ALA A 20 -28.80 32.46 4.23
CA ALA A 20 -27.62 31.88 3.62
C ALA A 20 -26.37 32.49 4.25
N PHE A 21 -25.83 31.82 5.27
CA PHE A 21 -24.44 32.02 5.64
C PHE A 21 -23.57 31.48 4.51
N PRO A 22 -22.58 32.23 4.00
CA PRO A 22 -21.61 31.66 3.08
C PRO A 22 -20.81 30.60 3.86
N ILE A 23 -20.97 29.34 3.49
CA ILE A 23 -20.05 28.28 3.92
C ILE A 23 -18.73 28.57 3.21
N VAL A 24 -17.86 29.36 3.85
CA VAL A 24 -16.47 29.46 3.45
C VAL A 24 -15.82 28.16 3.90
N SER A 25 -15.74 27.15 3.04
CA SER A 25 -14.89 26.00 3.30
C SER A 25 -13.44 26.46 3.14
N ASN A 26 -12.80 26.86 4.24
CA ASN A 26 -11.35 27.00 4.32
C ASN A 26 -10.72 25.60 4.21
N GLY A 27 -10.70 25.04 3.00
CA GLY A 27 -9.97 23.81 2.73
C GLY A 27 -8.48 24.04 2.89
N LEU A 28 -7.77 23.07 3.48
CA LEU A 28 -6.32 23.10 3.59
C LEU A 28 -5.73 23.00 2.18
N SER A 29 -4.96 23.99 1.75
CA SER A 29 -4.41 24.06 0.38
C SER A 29 -3.07 23.34 0.22
N SER A 30 -2.32 23.14 1.30
CA SER A 30 -0.97 22.57 1.28
C SER A 30 -0.62 21.90 2.60
N ILE A 31 0.35 20.97 2.53
CA ILE A 31 0.93 20.29 3.70
C ILE A 31 2.37 20.76 3.84
N ASP A 32 2.73 21.28 5.03
CA ASP A 32 4.12 21.63 5.36
C ASP A 32 4.96 20.36 5.43
N ASN A 33 6.25 20.41 5.07
CA ASN A 33 7.11 19.22 5.12
C ASN A 33 8.33 19.40 6.04
N ILE A 34 8.62 18.38 6.83
CA ILE A 34 9.84 18.22 7.62
C ILE A 34 10.64 17.06 7.03
N ASN A 35 11.59 17.38 6.15
CA ASN A 35 12.43 16.39 5.50
C ASN A 35 13.85 16.92 5.31
N GLY A 36 14.83 16.07 5.58
CA GLY A 36 16.24 16.30 5.21
C GLY A 36 16.63 15.40 4.04
N LYS A 37 17.91 15.46 3.62
CA LYS A 37 18.46 14.59 2.57
C LYS A 37 18.42 13.10 2.94
N ASP A 38 18.43 12.82 4.24
CA ASP A 38 18.39 11.48 4.81
C ASP A 38 17.70 11.51 6.20
N LYS A 39 17.59 10.33 6.83
CA LYS A 39 17.00 10.18 8.17
C LYS A 39 17.77 10.90 9.28
N TYR A 40 19.10 11.00 9.17
CA TYR A 40 19.93 11.66 10.18
C TYR A 40 19.71 13.17 10.12
N GLU A 41 19.70 13.77 8.93
CA GLU A 41 19.39 15.17 8.74
C GLU A 41 17.93 15.48 9.11
N THR A 42 16.98 14.60 8.77
CA THR A 42 15.58 14.77 9.20
C THR A 42 15.46 14.81 10.72
N SER A 43 16.16 13.91 11.44
CA SER A 43 16.19 13.93 12.91
C SER A 43 16.81 15.21 13.48
N ALA A 44 17.84 15.75 12.82
CA ALA A 44 18.45 17.02 13.21
C ALA A 44 17.52 18.23 13.00
N ILE A 45 16.80 18.28 11.86
CA ILE A 45 15.82 19.36 11.58
C ILE A 45 14.62 19.25 12.55
N ILE A 46 14.23 18.05 12.98
CA ILE A 46 13.23 17.87 14.04
C ILE A 46 13.75 18.41 15.38
N ALA A 47 15.01 18.15 15.72
CA ALA A 47 15.63 18.68 16.93
C ALA A 47 15.66 20.21 16.94
N ASP A 48 15.96 20.86 15.82
CA ASP A 48 16.00 22.33 15.71
C ASP A 48 14.65 23.01 16.00
N ARG A 49 13.54 22.28 15.95
CA ARG A 49 12.20 22.77 16.31
C ARG A 49 11.89 22.65 17.80
N GLN A 50 12.85 22.20 18.60
CA GLN A 50 12.71 21.97 20.03
C GLN A 50 13.76 22.81 20.77
N ASN A 51 13.41 23.26 21.97
CA ASN A 51 14.39 23.79 22.90
C ASN A 51 14.85 22.66 23.81
N TYR A 52 16.12 22.26 23.72
CA TYR A 52 16.66 21.10 24.42
C TYR A 52 18.08 21.34 24.90
N THR A 53 18.43 20.73 26.04
CA THR A 53 19.80 20.64 26.57
C THR A 53 20.26 19.19 26.77
N LYS A 54 19.38 18.24 26.45
CA LYS A 54 19.58 16.80 26.55
C LYS A 54 19.15 16.18 25.22
N ALA A 55 19.75 15.06 24.84
CA ALA A 55 19.36 14.34 23.63
C ALA A 55 19.32 12.83 23.89
N ILE A 56 18.46 12.13 23.15
CA ILE A 56 18.44 10.67 23.11
C ILE A 56 19.11 10.22 21.81
N LEU A 57 20.07 9.31 21.89
CA LEU A 57 20.82 8.81 20.75
C LEU A 57 20.51 7.33 20.52
N ILE A 58 20.06 7.01 19.31
CA ILE A 58 19.70 5.64 18.90
C ILE A 58 20.31 5.27 17.55
N ASN A 59 20.52 3.98 17.32
CA ASN A 59 20.92 3.46 16.02
C ASN A 59 19.79 2.61 15.40
N VAL A 60 19.06 3.22 14.47
CA VAL A 60 17.94 2.58 13.76
C VAL A 60 18.38 1.61 12.66
N ASP A 61 19.66 1.63 12.24
CA ASP A 61 20.18 0.64 11.28
C ASP A 61 20.30 -0.75 11.90
N ASN A 62 20.34 -0.82 13.23
CA ASN A 62 20.52 -2.06 13.97
C ASN A 62 19.34 -2.40 14.90
N SER A 63 18.69 -1.40 15.51
CA SER A 63 17.51 -1.65 16.36
C SER A 63 16.54 -0.47 16.36
N LEU A 64 15.48 -0.57 15.54
CA LEU A 64 14.32 0.34 15.62
C LEU A 64 13.59 0.19 16.98
N ALA A 65 13.59 -1.02 17.54
CA ALA A 65 12.91 -1.34 18.79
C ALA A 65 13.46 -0.58 20.01
N ASP A 66 14.77 -0.31 20.03
CA ASP A 66 15.39 0.49 21.10
C ASP A 66 14.82 1.91 21.11
N GLY A 67 14.63 2.49 19.92
CA GLY A 67 14.00 3.80 19.76
C GLY A 67 12.53 3.86 20.20
N LEU A 68 11.76 2.79 19.99
CA LEU A 68 10.37 2.72 20.46
C LEU A 68 10.28 2.99 21.96
N SER A 69 11.12 2.28 22.74
CA SER A 69 11.16 2.43 24.20
C SER A 69 11.67 3.80 24.64
N ALA A 70 12.55 4.42 23.85
CA ALA A 70 13.18 5.70 24.13
C ALA A 70 12.22 6.89 24.12
N SER A 71 11.05 6.78 23.49
CA SER A 71 10.14 7.91 23.30
C SER A 71 9.54 8.45 24.60
N GLY A 72 9.29 7.56 25.58
CA GLY A 72 8.86 7.98 26.92
C GLY A 72 9.94 8.78 27.66
N LEU A 73 11.19 8.32 27.58
CA LEU A 73 12.35 9.00 28.16
C LEU A 73 12.59 10.36 27.50
N ALA A 74 12.49 10.43 26.17
CA ALA A 74 12.54 11.68 25.42
C ALA A 74 11.48 12.68 25.92
N GLY A 75 10.27 12.21 26.24
CA GLY A 75 9.19 13.02 26.80
C GLY A 75 9.52 13.57 28.19
N VAL A 76 9.98 12.71 29.10
CA VAL A 76 10.38 13.13 30.47
C VAL A 76 11.50 14.16 30.44
N GLU A 77 12.47 13.97 29.56
CA GLU A 77 13.66 14.82 29.48
C GLU A 77 13.49 16.05 28.59
N ASN A 78 12.33 16.19 27.91
CA ASN A 78 12.09 17.17 26.87
C ASN A 78 13.27 17.22 25.87
N ALA A 79 13.62 16.05 25.34
CA ALA A 79 14.79 15.81 24.52
C ALA A 79 14.39 15.26 23.13
N PRO A 80 15.05 15.69 22.03
CA PRO A 80 14.86 15.08 20.74
C PRO A 80 15.50 13.68 20.68
N ILE A 81 15.00 12.85 19.78
CA ILE A 81 15.65 11.60 19.37
C ILE A 81 16.51 11.90 18.14
N LEU A 82 17.82 11.75 18.29
CA LEU A 82 18.80 11.88 17.23
C LEU A 82 19.33 10.51 16.81
N LEU A 83 19.70 10.39 15.54
CA LEU A 83 20.17 9.13 14.97
C LEU A 83 21.71 9.08 14.90
N THR A 84 22.28 7.93 15.19
CA THR A 84 23.72 7.62 15.05
C THR A 84 23.93 6.37 14.20
N LYS A 85 25.17 6.15 13.78
CA LYS A 85 25.64 4.85 13.26
C LYS A 85 26.31 4.07 14.39
N LYS A 86 26.64 2.80 14.14
CA LYS A 86 27.30 1.93 15.13
C LYS A 86 28.58 2.54 15.67
N ASP A 87 29.46 2.98 14.79
CA ASP A 87 30.83 3.40 15.15
C ASP A 87 31.13 4.86 14.79
N ASP A 88 30.08 5.64 14.47
CA ASP A 88 30.19 7.01 13.97
C ASP A 88 28.92 7.82 14.29
N ILE A 89 29.08 9.14 14.46
CA ILE A 89 27.97 10.09 14.61
C ILE A 89 27.95 10.97 13.36
N PRO A 90 26.92 10.87 12.50
CA PRO A 90 26.81 11.70 11.31
C PRO A 90 26.87 13.20 11.62
N ASP A 91 27.49 13.99 10.74
CA ASP A 91 27.69 15.43 10.93
C ASP A 91 26.41 16.21 11.24
N SER A 92 25.29 15.82 10.63
CA SER A 92 23.98 16.43 10.89
C SER A 92 23.58 16.29 12.36
N THR A 93 23.78 15.10 12.93
CA THR A 93 23.57 14.82 14.36
C THR A 93 24.61 15.54 15.22
N LEU A 94 25.89 15.44 14.86
CA LEU A 94 26.99 15.99 15.67
C LEU A 94 26.85 17.51 15.88
N LYS A 95 26.43 18.25 14.85
CA LYS A 95 26.18 19.70 14.94
C LYS A 95 25.10 20.04 15.96
N ARG A 96 24.07 19.20 16.10
CA ARG A 96 22.94 19.40 17.02
C ARG A 96 23.26 18.98 18.46
N LEU A 97 24.45 18.41 18.69
CA LEU A 97 24.96 18.06 20.02
C LEU A 97 25.83 19.15 20.66
N ASN A 98 26.14 20.26 19.96
CA ASN A 98 27.08 21.27 20.47
C ASN A 98 26.65 21.95 21.77
N ASN A 99 25.34 22.11 22.01
CA ASN A 99 24.79 22.73 23.22
C ASN A 99 24.15 21.69 24.16
N VAL A 100 24.35 20.40 23.89
CA VAL A 100 23.80 19.31 24.69
C VAL A 100 24.73 19.02 25.86
N LYS A 101 24.17 19.01 27.07
CA LYS A 101 24.90 18.71 28.31
C LYS A 101 24.91 17.22 28.62
N LYS A 102 23.83 16.52 28.26
CA LYS A 102 23.66 15.09 28.53
C LYS A 102 23.07 14.35 27.33
N VAL A 103 23.64 13.19 27.01
CA VAL A 103 23.13 12.25 26.01
C VAL A 103 22.79 10.93 26.68
N TYR A 104 21.57 10.46 26.43
CA TYR A 104 21.18 9.09 26.73
C TYR A 104 21.39 8.21 25.50
N ILE A 105 22.26 7.21 25.60
CA ILE A 105 22.45 6.22 24.54
C ILE A 105 21.53 5.03 24.82
N ILE A 106 20.63 4.71 23.90
CA ILE A 106 19.72 3.57 24.06
C ILE A 106 20.18 2.43 23.17
N GLY A 107 20.49 1.29 23.79
CA GLY A 107 21.03 0.11 23.13
C GLY A 107 22.50 -0.14 23.48
N GLY A 108 22.90 -1.41 23.36
CA GLY A 108 24.22 -1.86 23.77
C GLY A 108 25.32 -1.64 22.74
N ASN A 109 26.54 -2.04 23.10
CA ASN A 109 27.74 -1.87 22.26
C ASN A 109 27.65 -2.52 20.86
N ASN A 110 26.80 -3.54 20.71
CA ASN A 110 26.54 -4.15 19.40
C ASN A 110 25.82 -3.19 18.45
N SER A 111 24.98 -2.30 19.00
CA SER A 111 24.19 -1.31 18.29
C SER A 111 24.92 0.02 18.17
N ILE A 112 25.48 0.51 19.27
CA ILE A 112 26.19 1.79 19.35
C ILE A 112 27.51 1.53 20.06
N GLY A 113 28.58 1.37 19.30
CA GLY A 113 29.91 0.99 19.77
C GLY A 113 30.61 2.10 20.55
N SER A 114 31.69 1.72 21.24
CA SER A 114 32.44 2.58 22.16
C SER A 114 33.06 3.83 21.52
N LYS A 115 33.22 3.84 20.19
CA LYS A 115 33.65 5.03 19.44
C LYS A 115 32.68 6.20 19.61
N VAL A 116 31.38 5.93 19.65
CA VAL A 116 30.35 6.95 19.86
C VAL A 116 30.47 7.55 21.27
N ASP A 117 30.64 6.73 22.32
CA ASP A 117 30.86 7.23 23.68
C ASP A 117 32.11 8.13 23.74
N ASN A 118 33.19 7.71 23.09
CA ASN A 118 34.45 8.46 23.08
C ASN A 118 34.30 9.81 22.35
N LEU A 119 33.54 9.86 21.26
CA LEU A 119 33.24 11.11 20.54
C LEU A 119 32.42 12.07 21.43
N LEU A 120 31.42 11.58 22.14
CA LEU A 120 30.60 12.39 23.05
C LEU A 120 31.41 12.91 24.25
N LYS A 121 32.24 12.05 24.86
CA LYS A 121 33.15 12.43 25.97
C LYS A 121 34.14 13.52 25.56
N LYS A 122 34.70 13.43 24.34
CA LYS A 122 35.59 14.48 23.79
C LYS A 122 34.89 15.83 23.63
N LYS A 123 33.56 15.84 23.51
CA LYS A 123 32.74 17.07 23.50
C LYS A 123 32.29 17.51 24.89
N HIS A 124 32.81 16.89 25.96
CA HIS A 124 32.44 17.16 27.35
C HIS A 124 30.94 16.99 27.64
N ILE A 125 30.30 16.05 26.94
CA ILE A 125 28.89 15.70 27.14
C ILE A 125 28.81 14.55 28.15
N GLU A 126 27.92 14.67 29.15
CA GLU A 126 27.59 13.57 30.06
C GLU A 126 26.89 12.46 29.27
N VAL A 127 27.36 11.21 29.39
CA VAL A 127 26.79 10.07 28.67
C VAL A 127 26.24 9.07 29.66
N GLU A 128 24.95 8.73 29.51
CA GLU A 128 24.30 7.63 30.23
C GLU A 128 23.81 6.60 29.22
N ARG A 129 24.33 5.38 29.29
CA ARG A 129 23.94 4.28 28.41
C ARG A 129 22.90 3.41 29.11
N ILE A 130 21.77 3.19 28.44
CA ILE A 130 20.70 2.32 28.89
C ILE A 130 20.61 1.14 27.92
N GLU A 131 21.04 -0.04 28.37
CA GLU A 131 21.09 -1.25 27.56
C GLU A 131 20.65 -2.48 28.34
N GLY A 132 19.91 -3.37 27.69
CA GLY A 132 19.62 -4.72 28.15
C GLY A 132 20.33 -5.78 27.30
N LYS A 133 20.15 -7.05 27.67
CA LYS A 133 20.64 -8.20 26.89
C LYS A 133 19.94 -8.33 25.53
N ASP A 134 18.75 -7.75 25.42
CA ASP A 134 17.86 -7.77 24.26
C ASP A 134 16.95 -6.52 24.25
N ARG A 135 16.14 -6.37 23.21
CA ARG A 135 15.21 -5.24 23.07
C ARG A 135 14.16 -5.17 24.19
N LEU A 136 13.75 -6.32 24.75
CA LEU A 136 12.75 -6.37 25.81
C LEU A 136 13.34 -5.81 27.11
N SER A 137 14.47 -6.36 27.54
CA SER A 137 15.20 -5.90 28.73
C SER A 137 15.71 -4.46 28.60
N THR A 138 16.06 -4.01 27.39
CA THR A 138 16.35 -2.59 27.13
C THR A 138 15.12 -1.73 27.40
N SER A 139 13.95 -2.12 26.87
CA SER A 139 12.71 -1.38 27.11
C SER A 139 12.32 -1.28 28.59
N TYR A 140 12.62 -2.32 29.38
CA TYR A 140 12.35 -2.34 30.82
C TYR A 140 13.27 -1.37 31.55
N LYS A 141 14.57 -1.36 31.23
CA LYS A 141 15.52 -0.40 31.83
C LYS A 141 15.23 1.05 31.44
N VAL A 142 14.80 1.29 30.21
CA VAL A 142 14.34 2.63 29.80
C VAL A 142 13.10 3.03 30.59
N SER A 143 12.18 2.09 30.82
CA SER A 143 11.00 2.34 31.64
C SER A 143 11.34 2.62 33.10
N ASP A 144 12.28 1.88 33.69
CA ASP A 144 12.80 2.16 35.03
C ASP A 144 13.37 3.58 35.11
N LYS A 145 14.09 4.03 34.07
CA LYS A 145 14.62 5.40 34.01
C LYS A 145 13.52 6.46 33.91
N VAL A 146 12.49 6.21 33.10
CA VAL A 146 11.31 7.09 33.01
C VAL A 146 10.67 7.27 34.38
N LEU A 147 10.55 6.20 35.16
CA LEU A 147 10.00 6.24 36.51
C LEU A 147 10.89 6.96 37.51
N GLU A 148 12.20 6.67 37.48
CA GLU A 148 13.19 7.34 38.33
C GLU A 148 13.08 8.86 38.18
N LEU A 149 12.94 9.34 36.94
CA LEU A 149 12.90 10.77 36.63
C LEU A 149 11.54 11.42 36.88
N LYS A 150 10.44 10.71 36.61
CA LYS A 150 9.07 11.26 36.70
C LYS A 150 8.41 11.05 38.06
N GLY A 151 8.85 10.05 38.82
CA GLY A 151 8.28 9.64 40.11
C GLY A 151 6.96 8.86 40.02
N THR A 152 6.35 8.74 38.85
CA THR A 152 5.13 7.94 38.61
C THR A 152 5.11 7.35 37.21
N SER A 153 4.48 6.18 37.08
CA SER A 153 4.25 5.47 35.82
C SER A 153 3.15 6.08 34.97
N GLY A 154 2.10 6.61 35.60
CA GLY A 154 0.86 6.93 34.91
C GLY A 154 0.34 5.69 34.14
N ASN A 155 -0.11 5.89 32.91
CA ASN A 155 -0.46 4.77 32.03
C ASN A 155 0.81 4.03 31.54
N ILE A 156 0.72 2.72 31.34
CA ILE A 156 1.79 1.91 30.74
C ILE A 156 1.36 1.51 29.33
N LEU A 157 2.25 1.69 28.37
CA LEU A 157 2.06 1.24 26.99
C LEU A 157 2.82 -0.06 26.77
N VAL A 158 2.14 -1.08 26.25
CA VAL A 158 2.72 -2.38 25.95
C VAL A 158 2.58 -2.63 24.45
N ALA A 159 3.70 -2.98 23.81
CA ALA A 159 3.72 -3.31 22.39
C ALA A 159 4.56 -4.54 22.12
N ASN A 160 4.31 -5.22 21.00
CA ASN A 160 5.15 -6.33 20.59
C ASN A 160 6.49 -5.80 20.00
N GLY A 161 7.59 -6.31 20.53
CA GLY A 161 8.94 -5.91 20.14
C GLY A 161 9.48 -6.62 18.89
N PHE A 162 8.81 -7.65 18.38
CA PHE A 162 9.30 -8.49 17.26
C PHE A 162 8.30 -8.65 16.11
N LYS A 163 7.01 -8.37 16.32
CA LYS A 163 5.95 -8.42 15.31
C LYS A 163 5.10 -7.16 15.41
N GLY A 164 4.62 -6.65 14.27
CA GLY A 164 3.76 -5.47 14.27
C GLY A 164 4.46 -4.19 14.70
N GLU A 165 5.70 -3.95 14.25
CA GLU A 165 6.50 -2.76 14.62
C GLU A 165 5.75 -1.44 14.35
N ALA A 166 4.85 -1.41 13.35
CA ALA A 166 4.02 -0.25 13.05
C ALA A 166 2.87 -0.01 14.07
N ASP A 167 2.41 -1.06 14.77
CA ASP A 167 1.53 -0.89 15.92
C ASP A 167 2.33 -0.29 17.10
N ALA A 168 3.54 -0.81 17.30
CA ALA A 168 4.43 -0.37 18.36
C ALA A 168 4.90 1.09 18.17
N ILE A 169 5.16 1.52 16.93
CA ILE A 169 5.57 2.91 16.66
C ILE A 169 4.49 3.93 17.00
N SER A 170 3.22 3.53 16.91
CA SER A 170 2.10 4.40 17.28
C SER A 170 2.10 4.74 18.78
N ALA A 171 2.82 3.95 19.59
CA ALA A 171 3.07 4.29 21.00
C ALA A 171 4.00 5.47 21.20
N ALA A 172 4.95 5.69 20.30
CA ALA A 172 6.03 6.66 20.48
C ALA A 172 5.48 8.06 20.78
N SER A 173 4.52 8.54 19.98
CA SER A 173 3.91 9.86 20.19
C SER A 173 3.13 9.95 21.51
N VAL A 174 2.43 8.89 21.91
CA VAL A 174 1.69 8.86 23.18
C VAL A 174 2.65 8.86 24.37
N ALA A 175 3.71 8.05 24.28
CA ALA A 175 4.75 7.93 25.28
C ALA A 175 5.46 9.26 25.51
N PHE A 176 5.84 9.95 24.43
CA PHE A 176 6.46 11.26 24.49
C PHE A 176 5.53 12.30 25.10
N LYS A 177 4.30 12.44 24.56
CA LYS A 177 3.30 13.41 25.05
C LYS A 177 3.07 13.30 26.55
N ASN A 178 2.83 12.09 27.02
CA ASN A 178 2.44 11.84 28.40
C ASN A 178 3.65 11.58 29.30
N ALA A 179 4.86 11.51 28.74
CA ALA A 179 6.09 11.12 29.42
C ALA A 179 5.92 9.78 30.16
N ILE A 180 5.43 8.74 29.48
CA ILE A 180 5.07 7.44 30.06
C ILE A 180 5.89 6.29 29.45
N PRO A 181 6.09 5.18 30.18
CA PRO A 181 6.90 4.06 29.70
C PRO A 181 6.25 3.29 28.55
N VAL A 182 7.11 2.78 27.66
CA VAL A 182 6.78 1.79 26.62
C VAL A 182 7.54 0.52 26.90
N LEU A 183 6.80 -0.53 27.23
CA LEU A 183 7.36 -1.86 27.47
C LEU A 183 7.15 -2.75 26.25
N LEU A 184 8.19 -3.47 25.87
CA LEU A 184 8.13 -4.44 24.78
C LEU A 184 7.88 -5.85 25.32
N THR A 185 7.14 -6.65 24.56
CA THR A 185 6.90 -8.09 24.80
C THR A 185 7.12 -8.90 23.51
N ASN A 186 7.18 -10.23 23.62
CA ASN A 186 7.10 -11.13 22.47
C ASN A 186 5.67 -11.33 21.93
N GLY A 187 4.66 -10.79 22.62
CA GLY A 187 3.25 -10.87 22.25
C GLY A 187 2.49 -12.03 22.90
N SER A 188 3.18 -12.96 23.55
CA SER A 188 2.55 -14.13 24.19
C SER A 188 2.66 -14.10 25.70
N ASP A 189 3.78 -13.59 26.24
CA ASP A 189 4.00 -13.50 27.68
C ASP A 189 4.83 -12.27 28.06
N MET A 190 4.76 -11.91 29.34
CA MET A 190 5.54 -10.85 29.93
C MET A 190 5.82 -11.17 31.41
N PRO A 191 7.04 -10.88 31.92
CA PRO A 191 7.30 -10.94 33.36
C PRO A 191 6.32 -10.07 34.13
N GLU A 192 6.11 -10.40 35.41
CA GLU A 192 5.33 -9.53 36.28
C GLU A 192 5.95 -8.13 36.32
N LEU A 193 5.12 -7.13 36.03
CA LEU A 193 5.57 -5.75 36.00
C LEU A 193 5.87 -5.30 37.43
N LYS A 194 7.11 -4.87 37.68
CA LYS A 194 7.47 -4.19 38.94
C LYS A 194 6.70 -2.89 39.16
N ILE A 195 6.06 -2.40 38.11
CA ILE A 195 5.45 -1.09 38.00
C ILE A 195 3.93 -1.27 37.94
N LYS A 196 3.21 -0.69 38.89
CA LYS A 196 1.75 -0.55 38.78
C LYS A 196 1.45 0.76 38.07
N GLY A 197 0.87 0.68 36.88
CA GLY A 197 0.34 1.83 36.15
C GLY A 197 -1.13 2.08 36.49
N ASP A 198 -1.62 3.28 36.21
CA ASP A 198 -3.05 3.63 36.38
C ASP A 198 -3.91 2.76 35.45
N LYS A 199 -3.49 2.64 34.19
CA LYS A 199 -4.03 1.71 33.18
C LYS A 199 -2.91 1.17 32.32
N ILE A 200 -3.10 -0.06 31.84
CA ILE A 200 -2.21 -0.69 30.86
C ILE A 200 -2.93 -0.71 29.52
N PHE A 201 -2.25 -0.25 28.46
CA PHE A 201 -2.75 -0.34 27.09
C PHE A 201 -1.87 -1.27 26.28
N ALA A 202 -2.48 -2.26 25.62
CA ALA A 202 -1.78 -3.21 24.75
C ALA A 202 -2.05 -2.86 23.28
N PHE A 203 -1.01 -2.57 22.50
CA PHE A 203 -1.16 -2.16 21.10
C PHE A 203 -0.97 -3.32 20.14
N GLY A 204 -1.86 -3.39 19.16
CA GLY A 204 -1.87 -4.43 18.14
C GLY A 204 -3.03 -5.42 18.27
N SER A 205 -3.26 -6.15 17.18
CA SER A 205 -4.34 -7.14 17.08
C SER A 205 -4.03 -8.42 17.87
N THR A 206 -4.97 -9.37 17.84
CA THR A 206 -4.77 -10.71 18.43
C THR A 206 -3.63 -11.49 17.78
N ASN A 207 -3.23 -11.13 16.56
CA ASN A 207 -2.13 -11.77 15.83
C ASN A 207 -0.74 -11.33 16.34
N THR A 208 -0.66 -10.12 16.91
CA THR A 208 0.60 -9.58 17.44
C THR A 208 0.65 -9.64 18.97
N MET A 209 -0.49 -9.62 19.65
CA MET A 209 -0.60 -9.68 21.10
C MET A 209 -1.71 -10.65 21.47
N SER A 210 -1.41 -11.77 22.13
CA SER A 210 -2.39 -12.82 22.47
C SER A 210 -3.46 -12.29 23.44
N ASN A 211 -4.65 -12.91 23.43
CA ASN A 211 -5.70 -12.58 24.41
C ASN A 211 -5.27 -12.92 25.83
N GLN A 212 -4.61 -14.08 26.00
CA GLN A 212 -4.09 -14.51 27.29
C GLN A 212 -3.14 -13.47 27.91
N LEU A 213 -2.24 -12.87 27.13
CA LEU A 213 -1.34 -11.83 27.63
C LEU A 213 -2.11 -10.56 28.02
N VAL A 214 -3.03 -10.11 27.17
CA VAL A 214 -3.81 -8.89 27.44
C VAL A 214 -4.69 -9.06 28.68
N GLU A 215 -5.32 -10.22 28.86
CA GLU A 215 -6.10 -10.57 30.04
C GLU A 215 -5.22 -10.66 31.29
N LYS A 216 -4.07 -11.35 31.21
CA LYS A 216 -3.09 -11.44 32.31
C LYS A 216 -2.63 -10.06 32.78
N LEU A 217 -2.45 -9.11 31.87
CA LEU A 217 -2.05 -7.74 32.18
C LEU A 217 -3.23 -6.85 32.62
N GLY A 218 -4.48 -7.29 32.49
CA GLY A 218 -5.64 -6.41 32.67
C GLY A 218 -5.64 -5.21 31.71
N ALA A 219 -5.05 -5.39 30.52
CA ALA A 219 -4.79 -4.29 29.60
C ALA A 219 -5.99 -3.99 28.68
N THR A 220 -6.16 -2.70 28.34
CA THR A 220 -7.08 -2.29 27.27
C THR A 220 -6.39 -2.43 25.92
N ARG A 221 -6.91 -3.29 25.04
CA ARG A 221 -6.35 -3.48 23.70
C ARG A 221 -6.74 -2.34 22.75
N LEU A 222 -5.75 -1.76 22.07
CA LEU A 222 -5.94 -0.88 20.91
C LEU A 222 -5.26 -1.51 19.69
N GLY A 223 -6.04 -2.24 18.88
CA GLY A 223 -5.55 -2.91 17.68
C GLY A 223 -6.58 -2.88 16.55
N GLY A 224 -6.10 -2.67 15.32
CA GLY A 224 -6.89 -2.65 14.09
C GLY A 224 -6.68 -3.90 13.23
N ILE A 225 -7.37 -3.93 12.09
CA ILE A 225 -7.14 -4.94 11.03
C ILE A 225 -5.78 -4.74 10.34
N ASP A 226 -5.25 -3.52 10.40
CA ASP A 226 -3.92 -3.16 9.91
C ASP A 226 -3.29 -2.07 10.80
N ARG A 227 -2.05 -1.68 10.45
CA ARG A 227 -1.27 -0.67 11.17
C ARG A 227 -1.92 0.72 11.19
N TYR A 228 -2.69 1.07 10.16
CA TYR A 228 -3.32 2.37 10.03
C TYR A 228 -4.57 2.47 10.91
N GLU A 229 -5.36 1.40 10.97
CA GLU A 229 -6.49 1.29 11.89
C GLU A 229 -6.02 1.19 13.36
N THR A 230 -4.92 0.49 13.65
CA THR A 230 -4.31 0.54 14.99
C THR A 230 -3.91 1.96 15.36
N ASN A 231 -3.17 2.65 14.48
CA ASN A 231 -2.74 4.03 14.69
C ASN A 231 -3.94 4.97 14.89
N LYS A 232 -4.98 4.86 14.06
CA LYS A 232 -6.22 5.64 14.18
C LYS A 232 -6.89 5.46 15.55
N LYS A 233 -7.03 4.22 16.04
CA LYS A 233 -7.61 3.94 17.37
C LYS A 233 -6.77 4.56 18.50
N ILE A 234 -5.45 4.48 18.39
CA ILE A 234 -4.53 5.11 19.36
C ILE A 234 -4.68 6.63 19.33
N VAL A 235 -4.71 7.24 18.14
CA VAL A 235 -4.91 8.69 17.98
C VAL A 235 -6.25 9.11 18.57
N GLN A 236 -7.35 8.38 18.32
CA GLN A 236 -8.66 8.67 18.92
C GLN A 236 -8.63 8.59 20.45
N GLN A 237 -7.98 7.57 21.01
CA GLN A 237 -7.90 7.35 22.45
C GLN A 237 -7.12 8.45 23.18
N PHE A 238 -6.01 8.93 22.58
CA PHE A 238 -5.07 9.83 23.27
C PHE A 238 -5.07 11.27 22.76
N TYR A 239 -5.74 11.54 21.63
CA TYR A 239 -5.76 12.85 20.93
C TYR A 239 -7.15 13.16 20.32
N GLY A 240 -8.25 12.73 20.95
CA GLY A 240 -9.60 12.85 20.39
C GLY A 240 -10.01 14.25 19.90
N ASP A 241 -9.48 15.32 20.52
CA ASP A 241 -9.80 16.71 20.19
C ASP A 241 -8.83 17.37 19.18
N ALA A 242 -7.87 16.62 18.64
CA ALA A 242 -6.84 17.18 17.76
C ALA A 242 -7.43 17.73 16.44
N LYS A 243 -6.97 18.94 16.06
CA LYS A 243 -7.25 19.57 14.76
C LYS A 243 -6.01 19.74 13.89
N GLU A 244 -4.83 19.60 14.47
CA GLU A 244 -3.56 19.66 13.75
C GLU A 244 -2.84 18.33 13.87
N PHE A 245 -2.26 17.87 12.75
CA PHE A 245 -1.71 16.52 12.63
C PHE A 245 -0.31 16.55 12.03
N TYR A 246 0.53 15.64 12.50
CA TYR A 246 1.67 15.19 11.72
C TYR A 246 1.26 13.96 10.91
N VAL A 247 1.78 13.82 9.69
CA VAL A 247 1.64 12.60 8.89
C VAL A 247 3.01 12.01 8.59
N ALA A 248 3.14 10.70 8.66
CA ALA A 248 4.39 10.00 8.38
C ALA A 248 4.11 8.66 7.68
N SER A 249 5.08 8.15 6.92
CA SER A 249 4.94 6.87 6.25
C SER A 249 4.66 5.73 7.24
N GLY A 250 3.63 4.92 6.95
CA GLY A 250 3.38 3.69 7.69
C GLY A 250 4.30 2.53 7.30
N SER A 251 5.10 2.65 6.23
CA SER A 251 6.06 1.63 5.80
C SER A 251 7.49 1.94 6.23
N ASP A 252 7.89 3.21 6.24
CA ASP A 252 9.19 3.66 6.77
C ASP A 252 9.01 4.21 8.19
N LEU A 253 9.24 3.34 9.17
CA LEU A 253 8.95 3.60 10.57
C LEU A 253 10.00 4.49 11.27
N VAL A 254 11.10 4.84 10.60
CA VAL A 254 12.12 5.71 11.18
C VAL A 254 11.58 7.13 11.36
N TYR A 255 10.84 7.65 10.39
CA TYR A 255 10.29 9.01 10.43
C TYR A 255 9.22 9.23 11.51
N PRO A 256 8.19 8.37 11.68
CA PRO A 256 7.28 8.51 12.80
C PRO A 256 7.98 8.36 14.15
N LEU A 257 9.08 7.59 14.24
CA LEU A 257 9.88 7.48 15.46
C LEU A 257 10.51 8.80 15.88
N ILE A 258 11.35 9.36 15.01
CA ILE A 258 12.04 10.62 15.31
C ILE A 258 11.05 11.79 15.43
N GLY A 259 9.99 11.76 14.62
CA GLY A 259 8.91 12.75 14.64
C GLY A 259 8.08 12.72 15.93
N SER A 260 8.04 11.60 16.66
CA SER A 260 7.25 11.45 17.89
C SER A 260 7.57 12.52 18.94
N THR A 261 8.80 13.04 18.93
CA THR A 261 9.26 14.11 19.84
C THR A 261 8.64 15.49 19.56
N LEU A 262 7.88 15.65 18.47
CA LEU A 262 7.08 16.83 18.21
C LEU A 262 5.61 16.67 18.64
N ALA A 263 5.18 15.45 18.95
CA ALA A 263 3.78 15.07 19.08
C ALA A 263 3.19 15.39 20.46
N LYS A 264 3.26 16.64 20.92
CA LYS A 264 2.69 17.06 22.22
C LYS A 264 1.16 17.15 22.16
N SER A 265 0.63 18.07 21.35
CA SER A 265 -0.81 18.22 21.12
C SER A 265 -1.27 17.69 19.76
N LYS A 266 -0.32 17.48 18.84
CA LYS A 266 -0.56 17.05 17.47
C LYS A 266 -0.17 15.58 17.32
N PRO A 267 -1.11 14.66 17.05
CA PRO A 267 -0.79 13.25 16.87
C PRO A 267 -0.02 13.02 15.57
N ILE A 268 0.72 11.90 15.51
CA ILE A 268 1.26 11.37 14.26
C ILE A 268 0.28 10.35 13.69
N VAL A 269 -0.18 10.61 12.47
CA VAL A 269 -1.01 9.71 11.69
C VAL A 269 -0.14 8.96 10.69
N LEU A 270 -0.16 7.63 10.77
CA LEU A 270 0.52 6.79 9.79
C LEU A 270 -0.28 6.77 8.48
N VAL A 271 0.40 7.01 7.36
CA VAL A 271 -0.24 7.07 6.04
C VAL A 271 0.48 6.18 5.02
N GLY A 272 -0.29 5.66 4.07
CA GLY A 272 0.18 4.80 2.99
C GLY A 272 -0.82 4.76 1.84
N ASN A 273 -0.46 4.05 0.77
CA ASN A 273 -1.44 3.78 -0.30
C ASN A 273 -2.59 2.92 0.26
N GLY A 274 -3.83 3.28 -0.06
CA GLY A 274 -5.03 2.60 0.45
C GLY A 274 -5.29 2.74 1.96
N SER A 275 -4.44 3.45 2.71
CA SER A 275 -4.63 3.60 4.16
C SER A 275 -5.86 4.44 4.50
N ASN A 276 -6.50 4.14 5.63
CA ASN A 276 -7.53 5.00 6.20
C ASN A 276 -6.91 6.28 6.78
N LYS A 277 -7.30 7.42 6.19
CA LYS A 277 -6.88 8.79 6.51
C LYS A 277 -8.04 9.60 7.08
N SER A 278 -9.23 9.01 7.31
CA SER A 278 -10.45 9.69 7.80
C SER A 278 -10.25 10.53 9.07
N ILE A 279 -9.25 10.22 9.90
CA ILE A 279 -8.90 11.01 11.08
C ILE A 279 -8.42 12.43 10.75
N LEU A 280 -7.96 12.66 9.52
CA LEU A 280 -7.51 13.96 9.03
C LEU A 280 -8.66 14.86 8.53
N LYS A 281 -9.91 14.37 8.56
CA LYS A 281 -11.08 15.11 8.10
C LYS A 281 -11.27 16.39 8.92
N GLY A 282 -11.32 17.53 8.24
CA GLY A 282 -11.44 18.84 8.91
C GLY A 282 -10.22 19.25 9.73
N ALA A 283 -9.04 18.67 9.47
CA ALA A 283 -7.79 19.15 10.02
C ALA A 283 -7.53 20.62 9.61
N THR A 284 -7.13 21.45 10.57
CA THR A 284 -6.77 22.86 10.34
C THR A 284 -5.33 23.02 9.87
N LYS A 285 -4.45 22.06 10.18
CA LYS A 285 -3.07 22.03 9.73
C LYS A 285 -2.56 20.59 9.66
N ILE A 286 -1.81 20.29 8.60
CA ILE A 286 -1.06 19.03 8.47
C ILE A 286 0.40 19.34 8.15
N THR A 287 1.30 18.59 8.79
CA THR A 287 2.73 18.64 8.50
C THR A 287 3.25 17.21 8.25
N SER A 288 3.81 16.94 7.07
CA SER A 288 4.46 15.67 6.76
C SER A 288 5.85 15.59 7.40
N ILE A 289 6.22 14.39 7.85
CA ILE A 289 7.54 14.08 8.39
C ILE A 289 8.17 12.98 7.53
N GLY A 290 9.34 13.28 6.98
CA GLY A 290 10.11 12.37 6.13
C GLY A 290 9.58 12.26 4.71
N ASN A 291 9.95 11.15 4.06
CA ASN A 291 9.58 10.88 2.67
C ASN A 291 8.20 10.23 2.59
N ILE A 292 7.24 10.95 2.01
CA ILE A 292 5.90 10.45 1.69
C ILE A 292 5.66 10.73 0.20
N GLU A 293 5.15 9.75 -0.53
CA GLU A 293 4.83 9.92 -1.95
C GLU A 293 3.80 11.05 -2.14
N ALA A 294 3.99 11.85 -3.19
CA ALA A 294 3.12 13.00 -3.50
C ALA A 294 1.64 12.59 -3.66
N SER A 295 1.38 11.38 -4.16
CA SER A 295 0.03 10.79 -4.27
C SER A 295 -0.63 10.63 -2.89
N ILE A 296 0.11 10.17 -1.88
CA ILE A 296 -0.36 9.97 -0.51
C ILE A 296 -0.57 11.33 0.19
N VAL A 297 0.32 12.30 -0.05
CA VAL A 297 0.14 13.69 0.45
C VAL A 297 -1.14 14.30 -0.13
N THR A 298 -1.38 14.12 -1.43
CA THR A 298 -2.61 14.56 -2.11
C THR A 298 -3.84 13.89 -1.50
N GLN A 299 -3.78 12.58 -1.24
CA GLN A 299 -4.85 11.84 -0.56
C GLN A 299 -5.14 12.38 0.86
N CYS A 300 -4.12 12.80 1.62
CA CYS A 300 -4.33 13.43 2.92
C CYS A 300 -5.10 14.75 2.79
N LEU A 301 -4.68 15.62 1.87
CA LEU A 301 -5.38 16.88 1.55
C LEU A 301 -6.83 16.62 1.13
N ASN A 302 -7.04 15.62 0.28
CA ASN A 302 -8.36 15.25 -0.21
C ASN A 302 -9.29 14.85 0.93
N VAL A 303 -8.88 13.95 1.84
CA VAL A 303 -9.73 13.61 3.02
C VAL A 303 -10.02 14.83 3.87
N THR A 304 -9.01 15.67 4.14
CA THR A 304 -9.18 16.90 4.92
C THR A 304 -10.24 17.81 4.32
N ASN A 305 -10.26 17.93 3.00
CA ASN A 305 -11.15 18.78 2.24
C ASN A 305 -12.46 18.09 1.80
N ASN A 306 -12.73 16.87 2.27
CA ASN A 306 -13.87 16.04 1.84
C ASN A 306 -13.93 15.80 0.32
N ILE A 307 -12.78 15.63 -0.31
CA ILE A 307 -12.63 15.32 -1.74
C ILE A 307 -12.29 13.82 -1.88
N GLY A 308 -12.91 13.14 -2.85
CA GLY A 308 -12.66 11.72 -3.12
C GLY A 308 -13.29 10.78 -2.09
N ASP A 309 -12.75 9.57 -1.99
CA ASP A 309 -13.18 8.59 -0.99
C ASP A 309 -12.94 9.11 0.43
N THR A 310 -13.97 9.01 1.28
CA THR A 310 -13.99 9.64 2.62
C THR A 310 -12.97 9.04 3.59
N ASN A 311 -12.51 7.81 3.34
CA ASN A 311 -11.50 7.16 4.16
C ASN A 311 -10.11 7.37 3.58
N THR A 312 -9.93 7.19 2.27
CA THR A 312 -8.60 7.09 1.67
C THR A 312 -8.15 8.37 0.99
N GLY A 313 -9.05 9.30 0.68
CA GLY A 313 -8.78 10.53 -0.08
C GLY A 313 -8.42 10.26 -1.52
N VAL A 314 -8.56 9.01 -1.97
CA VAL A 314 -8.43 8.65 -3.36
C VAL A 314 -9.59 9.32 -4.07
N VAL A 315 -9.28 10.40 -4.79
CA VAL A 315 -10.15 10.87 -5.84
C VAL A 315 -10.12 9.75 -6.86
N LYS A 316 -11.20 8.98 -6.92
CA LYS A 316 -11.51 8.25 -8.13
C LYS A 316 -11.61 9.34 -9.18
N THR A 317 -10.54 9.56 -9.95
CA THR A 317 -10.59 10.38 -11.16
C THR A 317 -11.80 9.83 -11.89
N ASN A 318 -12.84 10.67 -12.06
CA ASN A 318 -14.14 10.25 -12.57
C ASN A 318 -13.96 9.10 -13.56
N THR A 319 -14.17 7.87 -13.10
CA THR A 319 -14.38 6.78 -14.03
C THR A 319 -15.67 7.19 -14.69
N ASN A 320 -15.62 7.41 -16.00
CA ASN A 320 -16.81 7.58 -16.78
C ASN A 320 -17.77 6.44 -16.37
N LYS A 321 -18.88 6.80 -15.70
CA LYS A 321 -19.86 5.83 -15.16
C LYS A 321 -20.70 5.22 -16.28
N GLU A 322 -20.70 5.84 -17.45
CA GLU A 322 -21.03 5.21 -18.73
C GLU A 322 -19.69 4.84 -19.39
N TYR A 323 -19.47 3.64 -19.91
CA TYR A 323 -18.17 3.38 -20.58
C TYR A 323 -17.96 4.30 -21.80
N PRO A 324 -16.69 4.63 -22.19
CA PRO A 324 -15.54 3.72 -22.07
C PRO A 324 -14.10 4.24 -21.88
N ILE A 325 -13.20 3.25 -21.66
CA ILE A 325 -11.81 3.31 -22.12
C ILE A 325 -11.81 3.29 -23.67
N LYS A 326 -12.26 4.41 -24.24
CA LYS A 326 -12.55 4.56 -25.66
C LYS A 326 -11.30 4.25 -26.48
N GLY A 327 -11.47 3.48 -27.56
CA GLY A 327 -10.37 3.12 -28.45
C GLY A 327 -9.58 1.87 -28.05
N MET A 328 -9.99 1.11 -27.03
CA MET A 328 -9.40 -0.22 -26.76
C MET A 328 -9.57 -1.19 -27.93
N LEU A 329 -10.77 -1.23 -28.52
CA LEU A 329 -11.00 -1.95 -29.77
C LEU A 329 -10.14 -1.37 -30.91
N ALA A 330 -9.91 -0.06 -30.97
CA ALA A 330 -8.98 0.49 -31.95
C ALA A 330 -7.52 0.06 -31.72
N LYS A 331 -7.09 0.04 -30.46
CA LYS A 331 -5.74 -0.32 -30.03
C LYS A 331 -5.41 -1.76 -30.36
N LEU A 332 -6.39 -2.66 -30.23
CA LEU A 332 -6.26 -4.06 -30.61
C LEU A 332 -6.32 -4.27 -32.13
N GLY A 333 -6.31 -3.20 -32.93
CA GLY A 333 -6.44 -3.28 -34.39
C GLY A 333 -7.82 -3.56 -34.88
N LEU A 334 -8.72 -3.54 -33.93
CA LEU A 334 -9.86 -4.35 -33.95
C LEU A 334 -10.94 -3.51 -34.71
N ASN A 335 -10.93 -2.17 -34.60
CA ASN A 335 -11.93 -1.23 -35.13
C ASN A 335 -11.97 -1.01 -36.65
N THR A 336 -11.12 -1.67 -37.46
CA THR A 336 -10.82 -1.25 -38.84
C THR A 336 -11.66 -1.86 -39.97
N THR A 337 -12.67 -2.70 -39.74
CA THR A 337 -13.08 -3.63 -40.84
C THR A 337 -14.40 -3.36 -41.58
N GLY A 338 -15.27 -2.43 -41.20
CA GLY A 338 -16.45 -2.14 -42.04
C GLY A 338 -17.41 -3.34 -42.29
N LYS A 339 -17.57 -4.25 -41.29
CA LYS A 339 -18.40 -5.49 -41.21
C LYS A 339 -17.73 -6.73 -41.86
N ILE A 340 -17.62 -7.92 -41.24
CA ILE A 340 -18.45 -8.67 -40.27
C ILE A 340 -17.54 -9.28 -39.16
N GLY A 341 -17.96 -9.19 -37.87
CA GLY A 341 -17.60 -9.96 -36.65
C GLY A 341 -16.16 -10.00 -36.08
N TRP A 342 -16.10 -9.81 -34.77
CA TRP A 342 -14.97 -9.76 -33.83
C TRP A 342 -14.44 -11.11 -33.35
N ASP A 343 -14.94 -12.21 -33.90
CA ASP A 343 -14.26 -13.51 -33.99
C ASP A 343 -14.99 -14.35 -35.04
N LEU A 344 -14.25 -14.97 -35.95
CA LEU A 344 -14.79 -15.67 -37.13
C LEU A 344 -15.31 -17.08 -36.85
N ASN A 345 -15.33 -17.58 -35.61
CA ASN A 345 -15.98 -18.86 -35.30
C ASN A 345 -16.20 -18.98 -33.79
N TYR A 346 -17.46 -19.08 -33.38
CA TYR A 346 -17.83 -19.71 -32.11
C TYR A 346 -17.57 -21.22 -32.23
N GLY A 347 -16.30 -21.64 -32.14
CA GLY A 347 -15.91 -23.06 -32.24
C GLY A 347 -14.58 -23.30 -32.95
N GLY A 348 -13.63 -23.85 -32.18
CA GLY A 348 -12.40 -24.55 -32.59
C GLY A 348 -11.76 -24.24 -33.96
N ASN A 349 -10.62 -23.53 -33.94
CA ASN A 349 -9.34 -23.91 -34.58
C ASN A 349 -8.42 -22.68 -34.80
N GLY A 350 -7.15 -22.83 -34.39
CA GLY A 350 -5.93 -22.18 -34.93
C GLY A 350 -5.60 -20.72 -34.55
N ASN A 351 -4.46 -20.52 -33.88
CA ASN A 351 -3.69 -19.28 -33.74
C ASN A 351 -3.24 -18.71 -35.12
N GLY A 352 -3.33 -17.39 -35.38
CA GLY A 352 -2.91 -16.84 -36.69
C GLY A 352 -2.79 -15.31 -36.81
N VAL A 353 -2.37 -14.84 -38.00
CA VAL A 353 -2.27 -13.41 -38.36
C VAL A 353 -3.23 -13.02 -39.48
N GLU A 354 -3.81 -11.84 -39.34
CA GLU A 354 -4.63 -11.17 -40.35
C GLU A 354 -3.94 -9.87 -40.79
N LEU A 355 -3.61 -9.75 -42.07
CA LEU A 355 -3.21 -8.46 -42.65
C LEU A 355 -4.47 -7.66 -42.96
N ARG A 356 -4.70 -6.56 -42.26
CA ARG A 356 -5.88 -5.72 -42.49
C ARG A 356 -5.61 -4.62 -43.51
N ALA A 357 -6.70 -4.00 -43.98
CA ALA A 357 -6.69 -2.95 -45.01
C ALA A 357 -5.88 -1.70 -44.63
N ASP A 358 -5.50 -1.54 -43.35
CA ASP A 358 -4.63 -0.47 -42.85
C ASP A 358 -3.13 -0.79 -42.98
N GLY A 359 -2.78 -1.91 -43.63
CA GLY A 359 -1.40 -2.33 -43.85
C GLY A 359 -0.71 -2.89 -42.61
N LYS A 360 -1.43 -3.10 -41.51
CA LYS A 360 -0.92 -3.68 -40.27
C LYS A 360 -1.35 -5.13 -40.14
N TYR A 361 -0.44 -5.95 -39.63
CA TYR A 361 -0.73 -7.32 -39.25
C TYR A 361 -1.29 -7.36 -37.84
N TYR A 362 -2.40 -8.06 -37.67
CA TYR A 362 -3.06 -8.27 -36.39
C TYR A 362 -3.02 -9.74 -36.03
N TYR A 363 -2.64 -10.00 -34.80
CA TYR A 363 -2.62 -11.36 -34.28
C TYR A 363 -4.01 -11.72 -33.77
N ILE A 364 -4.63 -12.72 -34.41
CA ILE A 364 -5.88 -13.32 -33.97
C ILE A 364 -5.51 -14.56 -33.17
N ASN A 365 -5.62 -14.45 -31.85
CA ASN A 365 -5.56 -15.60 -30.96
C ASN A 365 -6.98 -16.16 -30.84
N ARG A 366 -7.34 -17.13 -31.68
CA ARG A 366 -8.64 -17.80 -31.54
C ARG A 366 -8.62 -18.68 -30.30
N GLY A 367 -9.38 -18.29 -29.29
CA GLY A 367 -10.22 -19.26 -28.59
C GLY A 367 -10.06 -19.44 -27.08
N ASN A 368 -8.95 -19.06 -26.43
CA ASN A 368 -8.81 -19.33 -24.99
C ASN A 368 -9.12 -18.14 -24.07
N THR A 369 -9.16 -16.91 -24.59
CA THR A 369 -9.59 -15.75 -23.81
C THR A 369 -10.51 -14.87 -24.65
N ALA A 370 -11.60 -14.39 -24.06
CA ALA A 370 -12.59 -13.55 -24.74
C ALA A 370 -12.09 -12.11 -24.98
N LEU A 371 -10.85 -11.91 -25.45
CA LEU A 371 -10.16 -10.60 -25.46
C LEU A 371 -10.97 -9.50 -26.18
N GLY A 372 -11.60 -9.81 -27.30
CA GLY A 372 -12.48 -8.88 -28.00
C GLY A 372 -13.71 -8.51 -27.17
N ALA A 373 -14.28 -9.45 -26.43
CA ALA A 373 -15.39 -9.21 -25.52
C ALA A 373 -14.95 -8.39 -24.29
N TYR A 374 -13.77 -8.65 -23.71
CA TYR A 374 -13.20 -7.79 -22.66
C TYR A 374 -13.01 -6.36 -23.16
N ALA A 375 -12.43 -6.18 -24.35
CA ALA A 375 -12.24 -4.88 -24.95
C ALA A 375 -13.58 -4.18 -25.22
N ALA A 376 -14.59 -4.89 -25.72
CA ALA A 376 -15.94 -4.37 -25.96
C ALA A 376 -16.65 -3.98 -24.65
N ALA A 377 -16.61 -4.83 -23.60
CA ALA A 377 -17.18 -4.53 -22.29
C ALA A 377 -16.52 -3.31 -21.61
N LEU A 378 -15.21 -3.16 -21.75
CA LEU A 378 -14.47 -1.99 -21.25
C LEU A 378 -14.71 -0.75 -22.15
N ALA A 379 -14.95 -0.99 -23.44
CA ALA A 379 -15.29 0.00 -24.45
C ALA A 379 -16.79 0.37 -24.46
N GLY A 380 -17.64 -0.22 -23.60
CA GLY A 380 -19.07 0.09 -23.60
C GLY A 380 -19.73 -0.18 -24.96
N GLU A 381 -19.09 -1.00 -25.77
CA GLU A 381 -19.50 -1.37 -27.11
C GLU A 381 -20.02 -2.80 -27.08
N LYS A 382 -20.88 -3.15 -28.04
CA LYS A 382 -21.32 -4.54 -28.17
C LYS A 382 -20.18 -5.39 -28.72
N TYR A 383 -20.19 -6.67 -28.39
CA TYR A 383 -19.35 -7.62 -29.09
C TYR A 383 -20.07 -8.06 -30.36
N HIS A 384 -19.52 -7.80 -31.55
CA HIS A 384 -20.17 -8.30 -32.78
C HIS A 384 -19.56 -9.65 -33.15
N SER A 385 -20.33 -10.72 -33.21
CA SER A 385 -19.92 -12.02 -33.73
C SER A 385 -20.23 -12.15 -35.22
N LEU A 386 -19.48 -12.95 -35.96
CA LEU A 386 -19.83 -13.26 -37.36
C LEU A 386 -21.05 -14.17 -37.45
N ASP A 387 -21.09 -15.19 -36.60
CA ASP A 387 -22.12 -16.23 -36.65
C ASP A 387 -23.41 -15.79 -35.94
N PHE A 388 -23.27 -14.94 -34.92
CA PHE A 388 -24.37 -14.61 -34.00
C PHE A 388 -24.75 -13.12 -33.98
N GLY A 389 -24.09 -12.27 -34.78
CA GLY A 389 -24.35 -10.83 -34.79
C GLY A 389 -23.97 -10.15 -33.46
N ASP A 390 -24.67 -9.07 -33.10
CA ASP A 390 -24.40 -8.31 -31.87
C ASP A 390 -24.75 -9.11 -30.60
N LEU A 391 -23.75 -9.33 -29.74
CA LEU A 391 -23.88 -10.01 -28.44
C LEU A 391 -23.52 -9.07 -27.28
N ASP A 392 -24.03 -9.38 -26.08
CA ASP A 392 -23.54 -8.77 -24.84
C ASP A 392 -22.12 -9.29 -24.57
N PRO A 393 -21.11 -8.41 -24.52
CA PRO A 393 -19.74 -8.84 -24.24
C PRO A 393 -19.59 -9.53 -22.88
N ILE A 394 -20.43 -9.23 -21.89
CA ILE A 394 -20.39 -9.89 -20.57
C ILE A 394 -20.87 -11.34 -20.66
N GLU A 395 -21.88 -11.64 -21.48
CA GLU A 395 -22.32 -13.02 -21.74
C GLU A 395 -21.23 -13.82 -22.44
N VAL A 396 -20.56 -13.23 -23.42
CA VAL A 396 -19.45 -13.88 -24.14
C VAL A 396 -18.27 -14.20 -23.19
N ILE A 397 -17.96 -13.30 -22.24
CA ILE A 397 -16.95 -13.56 -21.21
C ILE A 397 -17.40 -14.68 -20.27
N ALA A 398 -18.66 -14.62 -19.80
CA ALA A 398 -19.21 -15.62 -18.89
C ALA A 398 -19.15 -17.04 -19.49
N ASP A 399 -19.54 -17.17 -20.75
CA ASP A 399 -19.50 -18.44 -21.49
C ASP A 399 -18.05 -18.93 -21.70
N LYS A 400 -17.12 -18.03 -22.06
CA LYS A 400 -15.72 -18.40 -22.35
C LYS A 400 -14.91 -18.75 -21.11
N GLU A 401 -15.19 -18.11 -19.98
CA GLU A 401 -14.54 -18.39 -18.71
C GLU A 401 -15.29 -19.45 -17.89
N GLU A 402 -16.42 -19.97 -18.38
CA GLU A 402 -17.31 -20.92 -17.67
C GLU A 402 -17.75 -20.40 -16.29
N ILE A 403 -18.10 -19.12 -16.22
CA ILE A 403 -18.56 -18.43 -15.00
C ILE A 403 -19.97 -17.86 -15.16
N SER A 404 -20.61 -17.47 -14.06
CA SER A 404 -21.88 -16.76 -14.14
C SER A 404 -21.70 -15.34 -14.69
N TYR A 405 -22.76 -14.81 -15.32
CA TYR A 405 -22.83 -13.42 -15.76
C TYR A 405 -22.42 -12.42 -14.66
N GLU A 406 -22.89 -12.64 -13.42
CA GLU A 406 -22.53 -11.80 -12.26
C GLU A 406 -21.03 -11.85 -11.93
N LYS A 407 -20.41 -13.03 -12.07
CA LYS A 407 -18.96 -13.19 -11.88
C LYS A 407 -18.18 -12.45 -12.98
N ALA A 408 -18.60 -12.56 -14.24
CA ALA A 408 -18.00 -11.83 -15.36
C ALA A 408 -18.09 -10.30 -15.16
N GLN A 409 -19.22 -9.79 -14.64
CA GLN A 409 -19.34 -8.36 -14.29
C GLN A 409 -18.31 -7.93 -13.23
N LYS A 410 -18.10 -8.74 -12.19
CA LYS A 410 -17.13 -8.45 -11.12
C LYS A 410 -15.69 -8.50 -11.63
N GLU A 411 -15.38 -9.45 -12.50
CA GLU A 411 -14.08 -9.55 -13.18
C GLU A 411 -13.76 -8.32 -14.02
N ILE A 412 -14.71 -7.88 -14.85
CA ILE A 412 -14.59 -6.67 -15.64
C ILE A 412 -14.35 -5.44 -14.77
N VAL A 413 -14.98 -5.35 -13.60
CA VAL A 413 -14.72 -4.27 -12.64
C VAL A 413 -13.27 -4.29 -12.13
N VAL A 414 -12.70 -5.47 -11.84
CA VAL A 414 -11.30 -5.58 -11.40
C VAL A 414 -10.33 -5.17 -12.49
N ILE A 415 -10.50 -5.69 -13.72
CA ILE A 415 -9.67 -5.33 -14.87
C ILE A 415 -9.75 -3.82 -15.14
N ARG A 416 -10.95 -3.25 -15.08
CA ARG A 416 -11.16 -1.81 -15.22
C ARG A 416 -10.46 -1.01 -14.14
N ASN A 417 -10.56 -1.42 -12.89
CA ASN A 417 -9.90 -0.72 -11.78
C ASN A 417 -8.38 -0.77 -11.93
N PHE A 418 -7.83 -1.89 -12.39
CA PHE A 418 -6.42 -2.00 -12.71
C PHE A 418 -6.00 -1.02 -13.82
N LEU A 419 -6.72 -1.00 -14.95
CA LEU A 419 -6.44 -0.09 -16.06
C LEU A 419 -6.59 1.38 -15.67
N ASN A 420 -7.50 1.70 -14.75
CA ASN A 420 -7.65 3.06 -14.23
C ASN A 420 -6.68 3.40 -13.09
N SER A 421 -5.86 2.46 -12.63
CA SER A 421 -4.93 2.69 -11.51
C SER A 421 -3.64 3.42 -11.92
N PHE A 422 -3.40 3.57 -13.23
CA PHE A 422 -2.23 4.28 -13.77
C PHE A 422 -2.47 4.72 -15.22
N ASP A 423 -1.66 5.69 -15.68
CA ASP A 423 -1.69 6.17 -17.07
C ASP A 423 -0.96 5.20 -18.01
N TRP A 424 -1.58 4.06 -18.26
CA TRP A 424 -1.00 2.99 -19.08
C TRP A 424 -0.79 3.41 -20.54
N GLN A 425 -1.47 4.45 -21.05
CA GLN A 425 -1.28 4.91 -22.42
C GLN A 425 0.11 5.54 -22.62
N ASN A 426 0.61 6.23 -21.59
CA ASN A 426 1.92 6.88 -21.59
C ASN A 426 2.99 6.09 -20.83
N ALA A 427 2.63 5.01 -20.14
CA ALA A 427 3.57 4.16 -19.43
C ALA A 427 4.52 3.40 -20.37
N SER A 428 5.74 3.14 -19.88
CA SER A 428 6.70 2.26 -20.56
C SER A 428 6.18 0.81 -20.66
N ASP A 429 6.70 0.04 -21.61
CA ASP A 429 6.32 -1.37 -21.76
C ASP A 429 6.71 -2.18 -20.52
N LEU A 430 7.87 -1.90 -19.92
CA LEU A 430 8.31 -2.53 -18.70
C LEU A 430 7.36 -2.26 -17.52
N GLU A 431 6.89 -1.01 -17.37
CA GLU A 431 5.94 -0.65 -16.32
C GLU A 431 4.60 -1.37 -16.49
N LYS A 432 4.05 -1.39 -17.72
CA LYS A 432 2.81 -2.12 -18.02
C LYS A 432 2.94 -3.60 -17.69
N ALA A 433 3.99 -4.26 -18.19
CA ALA A 433 4.24 -5.67 -17.95
C ALA A 433 4.43 -5.98 -16.46
N THR A 434 5.22 -5.17 -15.75
CA THR A 434 5.49 -5.37 -14.32
C THR A 434 4.23 -5.21 -13.47
N ARG A 435 3.39 -4.21 -13.78
CA ARG A 435 2.11 -4.01 -13.07
C ARG A 435 1.14 -5.15 -13.33
N ALA A 436 1.02 -5.62 -14.57
CA ALA A 436 0.19 -6.78 -14.90
C ALA A 436 0.70 -8.06 -14.21
N GLY A 437 2.01 -8.32 -14.29
CA GLY A 437 2.67 -9.46 -13.66
C GLY A 437 2.47 -9.45 -12.15
N LYS A 438 2.61 -8.28 -11.50
CA LYS A 438 2.35 -8.13 -10.07
C LYS A 438 0.89 -8.45 -9.70
N LEU A 439 -0.08 -7.96 -10.47
CA LEU A 439 -1.50 -8.20 -10.18
C LEU A 439 -1.84 -9.70 -10.28
N VAL A 440 -1.41 -10.39 -11.34
CA VAL A 440 -1.76 -11.79 -11.55
C VAL A 440 -1.07 -12.72 -10.55
N THR A 441 0.14 -12.38 -10.09
CA THR A 441 0.93 -13.14 -9.10
C THR A 441 0.52 -12.86 -7.64
N GLU A 442 -0.49 -12.01 -7.42
CA GLU A 442 -1.15 -11.92 -6.11
C GLU A 442 -1.91 -13.21 -5.77
N ALA A 443 -2.33 -13.99 -6.77
CA ALA A 443 -2.96 -15.29 -6.57
C ALA A 443 -1.95 -16.37 -6.14
N ASP A 444 -2.42 -17.35 -5.38
CA ASP A 444 -1.63 -18.52 -5.02
C ASP A 444 -1.83 -19.64 -6.05
N TYR A 445 -0.76 -20.39 -6.35
CA TYR A 445 -0.86 -21.57 -7.21
C TYR A 445 -1.57 -22.70 -6.45
N VAL A 446 -2.69 -23.18 -7.00
CA VAL A 446 -3.50 -24.24 -6.41
C VAL A 446 -3.96 -25.19 -7.53
N MET A 447 -3.91 -26.49 -7.29
CA MET A 447 -4.44 -27.49 -8.23
C MET A 447 -5.97 -27.38 -8.34
N GLY A 448 -6.50 -27.33 -9.55
CA GLY A 448 -7.93 -27.25 -9.83
C GLY A 448 -8.22 -26.55 -11.14
N ASN A 449 -9.51 -26.41 -11.47
CA ASN A 449 -9.94 -25.65 -12.65
C ASN A 449 -10.05 -24.17 -12.25
N TYR A 450 -9.15 -23.35 -12.76
CA TYR A 450 -9.09 -21.92 -12.45
C TYR A 450 -8.91 -21.09 -13.72
N ASN A 451 -9.53 -19.91 -13.72
CA ASN A 451 -9.67 -19.01 -14.87
C ASN A 451 -9.28 -17.57 -14.48
N ILE A 452 -9.59 -16.58 -15.34
CA ILE A 452 -9.25 -15.18 -15.07
C ILE A 452 -9.93 -14.70 -13.77
N TYR A 453 -11.21 -15.02 -13.59
CA TYR A 453 -12.00 -14.62 -12.43
C TYR A 453 -11.35 -15.11 -11.13
N THR A 454 -11.03 -16.41 -11.05
CA THR A 454 -10.47 -16.97 -9.83
C THR A 454 -9.07 -16.44 -9.55
N ASN A 455 -8.26 -16.19 -10.59
CA ASN A 455 -6.96 -15.58 -10.44
C ASN A 455 -7.08 -14.14 -9.87
N LEU A 456 -7.90 -13.29 -10.48
CA LEU A 456 -7.97 -11.88 -10.14
C LEU A 456 -8.77 -11.59 -8.86
N LEU A 457 -9.85 -12.35 -8.59
CA LEU A 457 -10.79 -12.12 -7.48
C LEU A 457 -10.63 -13.09 -6.33
N GLU A 458 -10.56 -14.39 -6.61
CA GLU A 458 -10.46 -15.40 -5.55
C GLU A 458 -9.02 -15.66 -5.09
N LYS A 459 -8.04 -15.07 -5.80
CA LYS A 459 -6.61 -15.19 -5.54
C LYS A 459 -6.12 -16.64 -5.53
N LYS A 460 -6.68 -17.47 -6.42
CA LYS A 460 -6.28 -18.87 -6.63
C LYS A 460 -6.22 -19.19 -8.11
N SER A 461 -5.17 -19.87 -8.56
CA SER A 461 -4.98 -20.15 -9.99
C SER A 461 -4.12 -21.36 -10.28
N VAL A 462 -4.28 -21.94 -11.47
CA VAL A 462 -3.30 -22.80 -12.17
C VAL A 462 -2.58 -22.00 -13.25
N CYS A 463 -1.64 -22.66 -13.96
CA CYS A 463 -0.88 -22.10 -15.07
C CYS A 463 -1.75 -21.40 -16.12
N GLU A 464 -2.87 -22.03 -16.49
CA GLU A 464 -3.83 -21.45 -17.44
C GLU A 464 -4.39 -20.11 -16.95
N GLY A 465 -4.91 -20.04 -15.72
CA GLY A 465 -5.47 -18.80 -15.16
C GLY A 465 -4.44 -17.68 -15.01
N PHE A 466 -3.18 -17.99 -14.66
CA PHE A 466 -2.11 -16.99 -14.62
C PHE A 466 -1.82 -16.43 -16.03
N ALA A 467 -1.66 -17.34 -17.01
CA ALA A 467 -1.28 -16.99 -18.36
C ALA A 467 -2.40 -16.23 -19.11
N LYS A 468 -3.66 -16.61 -18.89
CA LYS A 468 -4.84 -15.92 -19.44
C LYS A 468 -4.99 -14.51 -18.88
N SER A 469 -4.89 -14.35 -17.56
CA SER A 469 -5.01 -13.03 -16.91
C SER A 469 -3.92 -12.07 -17.39
N PHE A 470 -2.66 -12.53 -17.44
CA PHE A 470 -1.54 -11.69 -17.87
C PHE A 470 -1.69 -11.28 -19.34
N TYR A 471 -2.08 -12.24 -20.20
CA TYR A 471 -2.37 -11.99 -21.61
C TYR A 471 -3.44 -10.91 -21.78
N VAL A 472 -4.60 -11.04 -21.12
CA VAL A 472 -5.70 -10.07 -21.25
C VAL A 472 -5.26 -8.68 -20.80
N LEU A 473 -4.61 -8.55 -19.64
CA LEU A 473 -4.17 -7.25 -19.11
C LEU A 473 -3.16 -6.57 -20.05
N THR A 474 -2.14 -7.30 -20.50
CA THR A 474 -1.07 -6.74 -21.35
C THR A 474 -1.58 -6.38 -22.75
N ARG A 475 -2.42 -7.22 -23.36
CA ARG A 475 -3.05 -6.93 -24.66
C ARG A 475 -3.99 -5.73 -24.60
N LEU A 476 -4.79 -5.60 -23.54
CA LEU A 476 -5.68 -4.44 -23.35
C LEU A 476 -4.90 -3.12 -23.25
N MET A 477 -3.68 -3.14 -22.72
CA MET A 477 -2.77 -1.98 -22.70
C MET A 477 -2.02 -1.76 -24.03
N GLY A 478 -2.30 -2.61 -25.02
CA GLY A 478 -1.74 -2.55 -26.37
C GLY A 478 -0.31 -3.05 -26.50
N MET A 479 0.13 -3.93 -25.59
CA MET A 479 1.42 -4.59 -25.71
C MET A 479 1.34 -5.77 -26.68
N ASP A 480 2.44 -6.09 -27.35
CA ASP A 480 2.59 -7.37 -28.03
C ASP A 480 2.82 -8.45 -26.97
N SER A 481 1.86 -9.37 -26.84
CA SER A 481 1.83 -10.40 -25.81
C SER A 481 1.19 -11.66 -26.38
N LEU A 482 1.77 -12.82 -26.07
CA LEU A 482 1.39 -14.13 -26.58
C LEU A 482 1.05 -15.03 -25.39
N TYR A 483 0.01 -15.83 -25.56
CA TYR A 483 -0.35 -16.91 -24.64
C TYR A 483 0.20 -18.22 -25.23
N GLN A 484 0.99 -18.95 -24.46
CA GLN A 484 1.55 -20.23 -24.86
C GLN A 484 1.05 -21.32 -23.94
N GLU A 485 0.69 -22.45 -24.54
CA GLU A 485 0.33 -23.67 -23.83
C GLU A 485 1.04 -24.85 -24.53
N ASP A 486 1.58 -25.78 -23.77
CA ASP A 486 2.11 -27.04 -24.30
C ASP A 486 1.39 -28.21 -23.64
N GLY A 487 0.56 -28.91 -24.43
CA GLY A 487 -0.19 -30.08 -23.98
C GLY A 487 0.68 -31.28 -23.59
N ASN A 488 1.94 -31.36 -24.02
CA ASN A 488 2.88 -32.39 -23.55
C ASN A 488 3.46 -32.05 -22.17
N LEU A 489 3.68 -30.76 -21.91
CA LEU A 489 4.16 -30.27 -20.62
C LEU A 489 3.01 -30.01 -19.62
N ASN A 490 1.77 -30.02 -20.10
CA ASN A 490 0.57 -29.63 -19.36
C ASN A 490 0.77 -28.28 -18.64
N HIS A 491 1.32 -27.30 -19.36
CA HIS A 491 1.76 -26.02 -18.81
C HIS A 491 1.42 -24.85 -19.72
N ALA A 492 1.16 -23.68 -19.14
CA ALA A 492 0.84 -22.45 -19.84
C ALA A 492 1.61 -21.25 -19.29
N TRP A 493 2.08 -20.38 -20.18
CA TRP A 493 2.89 -19.20 -19.88
C TRP A 493 2.70 -18.11 -20.94
N ASN A 494 3.46 -17.01 -20.85
CA ASN A 494 3.37 -15.91 -21.81
C ASN A 494 4.71 -15.52 -22.40
N TYR A 495 4.66 -14.92 -23.60
CA TYR A 495 5.74 -14.09 -24.12
C TYR A 495 5.24 -12.66 -24.28
N VAL A 496 6.01 -11.68 -23.83
CA VAL A 496 5.65 -10.26 -23.93
C VAL A 496 6.82 -9.46 -24.49
N LYS A 497 6.53 -8.52 -25.38
CA LYS A 497 7.52 -7.63 -25.95
C LYS A 497 7.69 -6.40 -25.06
N ILE A 498 8.92 -6.18 -24.59
CA ILE A 498 9.32 -5.03 -23.78
C ILE A 498 10.48 -4.35 -24.50
N ASP A 499 10.30 -3.07 -24.82
CA ASP A 499 11.31 -2.24 -25.50
C ASP A 499 11.90 -2.91 -26.76
N GLY A 500 11.03 -3.53 -27.55
CA GLY A 500 11.37 -4.17 -28.82
C GLY A 500 11.90 -5.61 -28.70
N LYS A 501 12.14 -6.12 -27.48
CA LYS A 501 12.64 -7.49 -27.24
C LYS A 501 11.56 -8.36 -26.61
N TRP A 502 11.51 -9.62 -27.01
CA TRP A 502 10.60 -10.58 -26.41
C TRP A 502 11.16 -11.15 -25.11
N TYR A 503 10.29 -11.37 -24.13
CA TYR A 503 10.60 -11.95 -22.83
C TYR A 503 9.55 -13.00 -22.47
N GLU A 504 9.97 -14.08 -21.85
CA GLU A 504 9.05 -15.02 -21.21
C GLU A 504 8.56 -14.47 -19.87
N PHE A 505 7.28 -14.68 -19.59
CA PHE A 505 6.69 -14.52 -18.27
C PHE A 505 5.94 -15.79 -17.89
N ASP A 506 6.38 -16.46 -16.83
CA ASP A 506 5.70 -17.60 -16.25
C ASP A 506 5.07 -17.20 -14.89
N GLY A 507 3.77 -16.91 -14.93
CA GLY A 507 3.02 -16.54 -13.73
C GLY A 507 2.89 -17.69 -12.71
N THR A 508 3.05 -18.95 -13.16
CA THR A 508 3.05 -20.13 -12.28
C THR A 508 4.33 -20.20 -11.49
N GLU A 509 5.47 -19.99 -12.15
CA GLU A 509 6.79 -19.94 -11.51
C GLU A 509 6.80 -18.83 -10.47
N ALA A 510 6.38 -17.62 -10.86
CA ALA A 510 6.33 -16.47 -9.96
C ALA A 510 5.31 -16.64 -8.80
N GLY A 511 4.15 -17.27 -9.05
CA GLY A 511 3.14 -17.53 -8.02
C GLY A 511 3.52 -18.66 -7.05
N SER A 512 4.15 -19.73 -7.55
CA SER A 512 4.54 -20.91 -6.75
C SER A 512 5.69 -20.62 -5.78
N TYR A 513 6.60 -19.71 -6.16
CA TYR A 513 7.77 -19.36 -5.34
C TYR A 513 7.61 -18.05 -4.55
N LYS A 514 6.39 -17.49 -4.48
CA LYS A 514 6.07 -16.26 -3.76
C LYS A 514 6.47 -16.29 -2.28
N ASN A 515 6.34 -17.44 -1.62
CA ASN A 515 6.75 -17.65 -0.23
C ASN A 515 8.28 -17.72 -0.03
N LEU A 516 9.04 -17.82 -1.11
CA LEU A 516 10.51 -17.80 -1.11
C LEU A 516 11.07 -16.41 -1.48
N GLY A 517 10.21 -15.41 -1.71
CA GLY A 517 10.63 -14.04 -2.03
C GLY A 517 11.18 -13.84 -3.45
N ILE A 518 10.91 -14.79 -4.36
CA ILE A 518 11.31 -14.69 -5.77
C ILE A 518 10.43 -13.63 -6.47
N LYS A 519 11.08 -12.75 -7.24
CA LYS A 519 10.42 -11.62 -7.91
C LYS A 519 9.80 -12.06 -9.23
N VAL A 520 8.85 -11.25 -9.74
CA VAL A 520 8.41 -11.33 -11.13
C VAL A 520 9.62 -11.07 -12.03
N GLU A 521 10.08 -12.10 -12.72
CA GLU A 521 11.20 -12.02 -13.66
C GLU A 521 10.70 -12.19 -15.09
N PHE A 522 11.18 -11.32 -15.98
CA PHE A 522 10.98 -11.42 -17.42
C PHE A 522 12.24 -12.05 -18.01
N ASN A 523 12.14 -13.28 -18.49
CA ASN A 523 13.30 -14.08 -18.83
C ASN A 523 13.60 -14.03 -20.34
N SER A 524 14.79 -13.54 -20.70
CA SER A 524 15.26 -13.50 -22.09
C SER A 524 16.08 -14.73 -22.53
N SER A 525 16.59 -15.54 -21.59
CA SER A 525 17.49 -16.67 -21.92
C SER A 525 16.74 -17.91 -22.42
N LYS A 526 15.43 -18.01 -22.15
CA LYS A 526 14.57 -19.10 -22.62
C LYS A 526 14.05 -18.90 -24.06
N LEU A 527 14.39 -17.78 -24.72
CA LEU A 527 13.87 -17.46 -26.05
C LEU A 527 14.43 -18.31 -27.19
N GLU A 528 15.66 -18.80 -27.08
CA GLU A 528 16.26 -19.61 -28.15
C GLU A 528 15.55 -20.98 -28.29
N GLU A 529 15.15 -21.56 -27.16
CA GLU A 529 14.32 -22.77 -27.09
C GLU A 529 12.87 -22.46 -27.56
N ALA A 530 12.31 -21.34 -27.09
CA ALA A 530 10.97 -20.89 -27.47
C ALA A 530 10.82 -20.70 -28.99
N THR A 531 11.81 -20.08 -29.64
CA THR A 531 11.81 -19.82 -31.08
C THR A 531 11.81 -21.12 -31.91
N LYS A 532 12.39 -22.20 -31.36
CA LYS A 532 12.36 -23.54 -31.98
C LYS A 532 11.00 -24.23 -31.82
N GLN A 533 10.26 -23.92 -30.75
CA GLN A 533 8.96 -24.54 -30.45
C GLN A 533 7.77 -23.76 -31.01
N MET A 534 7.87 -22.42 -31.12
CA MET A 534 6.80 -21.54 -31.58
C MET A 534 6.23 -21.87 -32.97
N PRO A 535 7.01 -22.30 -33.98
CA PRO A 535 6.47 -22.70 -35.29
C PRO A 535 5.47 -23.86 -35.24
N LYS A 536 5.37 -24.60 -34.12
CA LYS A 536 4.35 -25.64 -33.92
C LYS A 536 2.97 -25.07 -33.57
N TYR A 537 2.93 -23.85 -33.02
CA TYR A 537 1.72 -23.24 -32.45
C TYR A 537 1.37 -21.88 -33.09
N TYR A 538 2.30 -21.31 -33.86
CA TYR A 538 2.21 -20.02 -34.54
C TYR A 538 2.72 -20.16 -35.98
N ASP A 539 2.01 -19.54 -36.92
CA ASP A 539 2.42 -19.51 -38.34
C ASP A 539 3.79 -18.81 -38.50
N ALA A 540 4.67 -19.36 -39.35
CA ALA A 540 6.02 -18.81 -39.58
C ALA A 540 6.01 -17.35 -40.08
N LYS A 541 4.98 -16.96 -40.85
CA LYS A 541 4.74 -15.58 -41.30
C LYS A 541 4.34 -14.68 -40.12
N ALA A 542 3.58 -15.19 -39.16
CA ALA A 542 3.22 -14.47 -37.95
C ALA A 542 4.45 -14.16 -37.08
N LEU A 543 5.29 -15.17 -36.85
CA LEU A 543 6.52 -15.04 -36.07
C LEU A 543 7.51 -14.07 -36.74
N SER A 544 7.62 -14.13 -38.07
CA SER A 544 8.45 -13.20 -38.84
C SER A 544 7.99 -11.75 -38.71
N VAL A 545 6.68 -11.49 -38.75
CA VAL A 545 6.11 -10.14 -38.63
C VAL A 545 6.31 -9.57 -37.22
N LEU A 546 6.22 -10.42 -36.20
CA LEU A 546 6.41 -10.04 -34.80
C LEU A 546 7.89 -9.83 -34.41
N GLY A 547 8.81 -10.15 -35.32
CA GLY A 547 10.26 -10.07 -35.10
C GLY A 547 10.79 -11.19 -34.21
N PHE A 548 10.14 -12.36 -34.21
CA PHE A 548 10.60 -13.56 -33.48
C PHE A 548 11.74 -14.30 -34.20
N ASN A 549 11.98 -14.01 -35.48
CA ASN A 549 12.99 -14.68 -36.31
C ASN A 549 14.35 -13.92 -36.36
N GLN A 550 14.80 -13.31 -35.26
CA GLN A 550 16.15 -12.72 -35.18
C GLN A 550 17.10 -13.60 -34.39
#